data_AF-A0A316L7U9-F1
#
_entry.id   AF-A0A316L7U9-F1
#
_cell.length_a   1.000
_cell.length_b   1.000
_cell.length_c   1.000
_cell.angle_alpha   90.00
_cell.angle_beta   90.00
_cell.angle_gamma   90.00
#
_symmetry.space_group_name_H-M   'P 1'
#
loop_
_entity.id
_entity.type
_entity.pdbx_description
1 polymer ?
#
loop_
_entity_poly.entity_id
_entity_poly.type
_entity_poly.pdbx_seq_one_letter_code
_entity_poly.pdbx_strand_id
1 'polypeptide(L)'
;MERRITVFCGNFGSGKTELAYAYSKALRQGGEPVMLVDLDLVNPYFTSGNQRSALAEQGIRVIAPQYLGGDVPSIPPEVFSAFSGSGRVVFDLGGDPIGAVAMGSLAPRLEAAGGAEVLFVLNPYRPLVRDAQSAHDLMREIQEQSHLPCTAIINNANLGAETKKEHLMAGDAAAKELGKLAGLPVTHFGATLELLRELMPGEVSGTPILVEGINRPEWLV
;
A
#
# COMPACT_ATOMS: atom_id res chain seq x y z
N MET A 1 -16.53 13.17 2.67
CA MET A 1 -16.94 11.76 2.88
C MET A 1 -15.70 10.91 2.79
N GLU A 2 -15.48 10.04 3.77
CA GLU A 2 -14.38 9.06 3.71
C GLU A 2 -14.67 8.06 2.59
N ARG A 3 -13.67 7.76 1.76
CA ARG A 3 -13.84 6.82 0.65
C ARG A 3 -13.75 5.40 1.18
N ARG A 4 -14.64 4.53 0.72
CA ARG A 4 -14.69 3.12 1.13
C ARG A 4 -13.50 2.32 0.60
N ILE A 5 -12.99 2.72 -0.56
CA ILE A 5 -11.91 2.06 -1.27
C ILE A 5 -10.62 2.85 -1.07
N THR A 6 -9.60 2.19 -0.53
CA THR A 6 -8.24 2.70 -0.41
C THR A 6 -7.31 1.85 -1.28
N VAL A 7 -6.42 2.50 -2.02
CA VAL A 7 -5.49 1.88 -2.98
C VAL A 7 -4.07 2.25 -2.57
N PHE A 8 -3.22 1.27 -2.36
CA PHE A 8 -1.80 1.47 -2.06
C PHE A 8 -0.99 1.27 -3.34
N CYS A 9 -0.25 2.30 -3.76
CA CYS A 9 0.57 2.27 -4.97
C CYS A 9 1.98 2.80 -4.69
N GLY A 10 2.91 2.63 -5.63
CA GLY A 10 4.32 3.02 -5.44
C GLY A 10 5.31 1.94 -5.88
N ASN A 11 6.61 2.26 -5.82
CA ASN A 11 7.66 1.42 -6.39
C ASN A 11 7.69 -0.02 -5.83
N PHE A 12 8.28 -0.96 -6.56
CA PHE A 12 8.72 -2.23 -6.00
C PHE A 12 9.59 -2.03 -4.73
N GLY A 13 9.36 -2.87 -3.72
CA GLY A 13 10.09 -2.84 -2.45
C GLY A 13 9.77 -1.66 -1.52
N SER A 14 8.88 -0.73 -1.91
CA SER A 14 8.49 0.42 -1.07
C SER A 14 7.70 0.04 0.19
N GLY A 15 7.20 -1.20 0.29
CA GLY A 15 6.47 -1.72 1.45
C GLY A 15 4.94 -1.60 1.39
N LYS A 16 4.38 -1.42 0.18
CA LYS A 16 2.93 -1.33 -0.07
C LYS A 16 2.14 -2.46 0.58
N THR A 17 2.54 -3.70 0.29
CA THR A 17 1.91 -4.92 0.81
C THR A 17 1.84 -4.92 2.34
N GLU A 18 2.97 -4.69 3.00
CA GLU A 18 3.03 -4.65 4.45
C GLU A 18 2.09 -3.58 5.05
N LEU A 19 2.09 -2.39 4.45
CA LEU A 19 1.24 -1.28 4.89
C LEU A 19 -0.24 -1.52 4.59
N ALA A 20 -0.59 -2.03 3.41
CA ALA A 20 -1.96 -2.36 3.05
C ALA A 20 -2.56 -3.38 4.03
N TYR A 21 -1.73 -4.31 4.52
CA TYR A 21 -2.16 -5.38 5.40
C TYR A 21 -2.33 -4.87 6.83
N ALA A 22 -1.33 -4.11 7.31
CA ALA A 22 -1.42 -3.41 8.59
C ALA A 22 -2.64 -2.48 8.65
N TYR A 23 -2.88 -1.73 7.57
CA TYR A 23 -4.02 -0.84 7.44
C TYR A 23 -5.34 -1.61 7.44
N SER A 24 -5.42 -2.75 6.72
CA SER A 24 -6.59 -3.63 6.73
C SER A 24 -6.91 -4.18 8.12
N LYS A 25 -5.87 -4.58 8.88
CA LYS A 25 -6.00 -5.00 10.29
C LYS A 25 -6.54 -3.88 11.17
N ALA A 26 -5.98 -2.67 11.05
CA ALA A 26 -6.42 -1.51 11.82
C ALA A 26 -7.90 -1.18 11.56
N LEU A 27 -8.32 -1.17 10.29
CA LEU A 27 -9.74 -0.98 9.92
C LEU A 27 -10.63 -2.07 10.54
N ARG A 28 -10.21 -3.33 10.47
CA ARG A 28 -10.98 -4.46 11.01
C ARG A 28 -11.13 -4.39 12.53
N GLN A 29 -10.07 -4.00 13.23
CA GLN A 29 -10.07 -3.77 14.68
C GLN A 29 -10.99 -2.59 15.07
N GLY A 30 -11.14 -1.60 14.18
CA GLY A 30 -12.14 -0.54 14.29
C GLY A 30 -13.60 -0.99 14.11
N GLY A 31 -13.84 -2.26 13.80
CA GLY A 31 -15.19 -2.84 13.64
C GLY A 31 -15.70 -2.87 12.20
N GLU A 32 -14.90 -2.41 11.23
CA GLU A 32 -15.29 -2.41 9.82
C GLU A 32 -15.27 -3.82 9.21
N PRO A 33 -16.23 -4.19 8.35
CA PRO A 33 -16.05 -5.29 7.43
C PRO A 33 -14.96 -4.91 6.42
N VAL A 34 -13.88 -5.69 6.36
CA VAL A 34 -12.72 -5.39 5.50
C VAL A 34 -12.50 -6.47 4.46
N MET A 35 -12.29 -6.03 3.23
CA MET A 35 -11.75 -6.84 2.14
C MET A 35 -10.39 -6.29 1.72
N LEU A 36 -9.41 -7.18 1.62
CA LEU A 36 -8.10 -6.88 1.05
C LEU A 36 -8.01 -7.56 -0.32
N VAL A 37 -7.72 -6.77 -1.36
CA VAL A 37 -7.49 -7.23 -2.71
C VAL A 37 -6.01 -7.04 -3.02
N ASP A 38 -5.26 -8.13 -3.12
CA ASP A 38 -3.87 -8.10 -3.57
C ASP A 38 -3.82 -8.47 -5.05
N LEU A 39 -3.33 -7.55 -5.86
CA LEU A 39 -3.16 -7.74 -7.30
C LEU A 39 -1.70 -7.99 -7.69
N ASP A 40 -0.78 -8.05 -6.73
CA ASP A 40 0.61 -8.37 -6.98
C ASP A 40 0.76 -9.87 -7.29
N LEU A 41 1.07 -10.16 -8.56
CA LEU A 41 1.23 -11.52 -9.08
C LEU A 41 2.58 -12.15 -8.72
N VAL A 42 3.56 -11.34 -8.31
CA VAL A 42 4.93 -11.75 -7.99
C VAL A 42 5.14 -11.80 -6.47
N ASN A 43 4.12 -11.46 -5.68
CA ASN A 43 4.21 -11.41 -4.23
C ASN A 43 4.27 -12.82 -3.59
N PRO A 44 5.42 -13.26 -3.04
CA PRO A 44 5.53 -14.56 -2.39
C PRO A 44 4.74 -14.66 -1.08
N TYR A 45 4.31 -13.51 -0.53
CA TYR A 45 3.68 -13.43 0.79
C TYR A 45 2.40 -14.25 0.87
N PHE A 46 1.53 -14.12 -0.13
CA PHE A 46 0.27 -14.87 -0.19
C PHE A 46 0.39 -16.23 -0.89
N THR A 47 1.51 -16.51 -1.54
CA THR A 47 1.75 -17.75 -2.27
C THR A 47 1.76 -18.98 -1.36
N SER A 48 2.10 -18.82 -0.08
CA SER A 48 2.10 -19.92 0.89
C SER A 48 0.71 -20.27 1.48
N GLY A 49 -0.34 -19.50 1.19
CA GLY A 49 -1.69 -19.69 1.74
C GLY A 49 -1.85 -19.35 3.24
N ASN A 50 -0.82 -19.59 4.05
CA ASN A 50 -0.81 -19.35 5.50
C ASN A 50 -1.21 -17.93 5.87
N GLN A 51 -0.72 -16.94 5.12
CA GLN A 51 -1.03 -15.54 5.37
C GLN A 51 -2.48 -15.16 5.01
N ARG A 52 -3.04 -15.78 3.96
CA ARG A 52 -4.46 -15.59 3.61
C ARG A 52 -5.35 -16.16 4.71
N SER A 53 -5.03 -17.36 5.20
CA SER A 53 -5.75 -17.99 6.31
C SER A 53 -5.68 -17.16 7.59
N ALA A 54 -4.49 -16.66 7.96
CA ALA A 54 -4.32 -15.82 9.14
C ALA A 54 -5.17 -14.54 9.09
N LEU A 55 -5.27 -13.88 7.93
CA LEU A 55 -6.13 -12.70 7.75
C LEU A 55 -7.62 -13.09 7.76
N ALA A 56 -7.99 -14.22 7.17
CA ALA A 56 -9.37 -14.73 7.18
C ALA A 56 -9.84 -15.07 8.60
N GLU A 57 -8.98 -15.68 9.43
CA GLU A 57 -9.24 -15.95 10.86
C GLU A 57 -9.45 -14.67 11.66
N GLN A 58 -8.83 -13.56 11.24
CA GLN A 58 -9.04 -12.22 11.80
C GLN A 58 -10.29 -11.53 11.23
N GLY A 59 -11.05 -12.20 10.36
CA GLY A 59 -12.26 -11.69 9.74
C GLY A 59 -12.02 -10.70 8.60
N ILE A 60 -10.84 -10.75 7.97
CA ILE A 60 -10.51 -9.97 6.77
C ILE A 60 -10.64 -10.89 5.56
N ARG A 61 -11.52 -10.52 4.62
CA ARG A 61 -11.68 -11.29 3.37
C ARG A 61 -10.53 -10.94 2.42
N VAL A 62 -9.72 -11.92 2.03
CA VAL A 62 -8.62 -11.71 1.09
C VAL A 62 -9.00 -12.23 -0.30
N ILE A 63 -8.80 -11.39 -1.32
CA ILE A 63 -8.86 -11.77 -2.72
C ILE A 63 -7.45 -11.57 -3.28
N ALA A 64 -6.85 -12.64 -3.78
CA ALA A 64 -5.54 -12.57 -4.39
C ALA A 64 -5.44 -13.64 -5.48
N PRO A 65 -4.78 -13.35 -6.60
CA PRO A 65 -4.64 -14.31 -7.69
C PRO A 65 -3.95 -15.58 -7.21
N GLN A 66 -4.36 -16.72 -7.76
CA GLN A 66 -3.58 -17.95 -7.64
C GLN A 66 -2.54 -17.94 -8.75
N TYR A 67 -1.27 -18.14 -8.43
CA TYR A 67 -0.24 -18.29 -9.46
C TYR A 67 -0.48 -19.61 -10.18
N LEU A 68 -1.06 -19.55 -11.38
CA LEU A 68 -1.40 -20.73 -12.19
C LEU A 68 -0.31 -21.10 -13.22
N GLY A 69 0.87 -20.46 -13.17
CA GLY A 69 2.02 -20.82 -14.02
C GLY A 69 1.91 -20.41 -15.49
N GLY A 70 1.31 -19.26 -15.80
CA GLY A 70 1.18 -18.72 -17.16
C GLY A 70 1.60 -17.25 -17.30
N ASP A 71 1.92 -16.85 -18.54
CA ASP A 71 2.52 -15.54 -18.87
C ASP A 71 1.53 -14.35 -18.84
N VAL A 72 0.24 -14.58 -18.60
CA VAL A 72 -0.78 -13.52 -18.68
C VAL A 72 -1.43 -13.25 -17.31
N PRO A 73 -1.20 -12.05 -16.74
CA PRO A 73 -1.97 -11.49 -15.62
C PRO A 73 -3.47 -11.55 -15.91
N SER A 74 -4.23 -12.32 -15.13
CA SER A 74 -5.69 -12.22 -15.15
C SER A 74 -6.19 -11.77 -13.78
N ILE A 75 -7.03 -10.73 -13.78
CA ILE A 75 -7.70 -10.26 -12.57
C ILE A 75 -8.78 -11.28 -12.22
N PRO A 76 -8.74 -11.91 -11.03
CA PRO A 76 -9.74 -12.89 -10.64
C PRO A 76 -11.15 -12.28 -10.68
N PRO A 77 -12.18 -12.97 -11.21
CA PRO A 77 -13.55 -12.46 -11.23
C PRO A 77 -14.07 -12.05 -9.85
N GLU A 78 -13.56 -12.66 -8.78
CA GLU A 78 -13.91 -12.33 -7.40
C GLU A 78 -13.60 -10.87 -7.05
N VAL A 79 -12.61 -10.25 -7.69
CA VAL A 79 -12.25 -8.84 -7.49
C VAL A 79 -13.44 -7.93 -7.77
N PHE A 80 -14.36 -8.31 -8.67
CA PHE A 80 -15.56 -7.50 -8.92
C PHE A 80 -16.49 -7.39 -7.70
N SER A 81 -16.42 -8.33 -6.75
CA SER A 81 -17.17 -8.23 -5.49
C SER A 81 -16.69 -7.09 -4.59
N ALA A 82 -15.48 -6.53 -4.84
CA ALA A 82 -14.99 -5.35 -4.15
C ALA A 82 -15.88 -4.11 -4.37
N PHE A 83 -16.62 -4.05 -5.47
CA PHE A 83 -17.40 -2.87 -5.86
C PHE A 83 -18.87 -2.91 -5.38
N SER A 84 -19.38 -4.07 -4.96
CA SER A 84 -20.81 -4.28 -4.71
C SER A 84 -21.23 -4.24 -3.22
N GLY A 85 -20.33 -3.88 -2.30
CA GLY A 85 -20.57 -3.91 -0.86
C GLY A 85 -20.39 -2.56 -0.14
N SER A 86 -20.73 -2.51 1.14
CA SER A 86 -20.59 -1.32 2.00
C SER A 86 -19.35 -1.30 2.89
N GLY A 87 -18.67 -2.44 3.07
CA GLY A 87 -17.44 -2.54 3.88
C GLY A 87 -16.21 -1.92 3.21
N ARG A 88 -15.16 -1.67 4.00
CA ARG A 88 -13.89 -1.12 3.54
C ARG A 88 -13.18 -2.09 2.59
N VAL A 89 -12.59 -1.54 1.54
CA VAL A 89 -11.77 -2.31 0.59
C VAL A 89 -10.40 -1.67 0.50
N VAL A 90 -9.38 -2.49 0.65
CA VAL A 90 -7.99 -2.09 0.46
C VAL A 90 -7.45 -2.83 -0.76
N PHE A 91 -6.96 -2.10 -1.75
CA PHE A 91 -6.23 -2.66 -2.88
C PHE A 91 -4.73 -2.48 -2.65
N ASP A 92 -3.97 -3.58 -2.72
CA ASP A 92 -2.51 -3.56 -2.85
C ASP A 92 -2.16 -3.67 -4.33
N LEU A 93 -1.58 -2.61 -4.89
CA LEU A 93 -1.16 -2.61 -6.29
C LEU A 93 0.26 -3.14 -6.36
N GLY A 94 0.50 -4.11 -7.24
CA GLY A 94 1.86 -4.52 -7.59
C GLY A 94 2.72 -3.30 -7.94
N GLY A 95 3.99 -3.34 -7.54
CA GLY A 95 4.93 -2.21 -7.74
C GLY A 95 5.49 -2.07 -9.15
N ASP A 96 4.95 -2.83 -10.09
CA ASP A 96 5.39 -2.92 -11.47
C ASP A 96 4.32 -2.38 -12.44
N PRO A 97 4.70 -2.06 -13.69
CA PRO A 97 3.76 -1.57 -14.69
C PRO A 97 2.58 -2.51 -14.98
N ILE A 98 2.76 -3.82 -14.78
CA ILE A 98 1.71 -4.81 -15.02
C ILE A 98 0.58 -4.66 -13.98
N GLY A 99 0.94 -4.50 -12.70
CA GLY A 99 0.00 -4.22 -11.62
C GLY A 99 -0.76 -2.90 -11.82
N ALA A 100 -0.07 -1.86 -12.30
CA ALA A 100 -0.68 -0.58 -12.64
C ALA A 100 -1.70 -0.69 -13.79
N VAL A 101 -1.35 -1.40 -14.87
CA VAL A 101 -2.26 -1.65 -16.00
C VAL A 101 -3.51 -2.45 -15.59
N ALA A 102 -3.33 -3.47 -14.74
CA ALA A 102 -4.44 -4.25 -14.21
C ALA A 102 -5.46 -3.33 -13.49
N MET A 103 -4.98 -2.37 -12.72
CA MET A 103 -5.85 -1.37 -12.08
C MET A 103 -6.51 -0.39 -13.03
N GLY A 104 -5.83 0.00 -14.12
CA GLY A 104 -6.42 0.81 -15.18
C GLY A 104 -7.73 0.21 -15.70
N SER A 105 -7.81 -1.11 -15.81
CA SER A 105 -9.04 -1.82 -16.23
C SER A 105 -10.19 -1.72 -15.22
N LEU A 106 -9.89 -1.41 -13.95
CA LEU A 106 -10.85 -1.26 -12.86
C LEU A 106 -11.27 0.20 -12.62
N ALA A 107 -10.58 1.18 -13.22
CA ALA A 107 -10.84 2.61 -13.01
C ALA A 107 -12.31 3.02 -13.21
N PRO A 108 -13.04 2.57 -14.26
CA PRO A 108 -14.47 2.90 -14.41
C PRO A 108 -15.35 2.38 -13.26
N ARG A 109 -14.97 1.25 -12.65
CA ARG A 109 -15.71 0.67 -11.51
C ARG A 109 -15.38 1.40 -10.21
N LEU A 110 -14.13 1.84 -10.04
CA LEU A 110 -13.72 2.69 -8.92
C LEU A 110 -14.49 4.02 -8.96
N GLU A 111 -14.59 4.64 -10.13
CA GLU A 111 -15.36 5.87 -10.32
C GLU A 111 -16.85 5.65 -10.00
N ALA A 112 -17.46 4.60 -10.56
CA ALA A 112 -18.85 4.24 -10.27
C ALA A 112 -19.11 3.93 -8.78
N ALA A 113 -18.09 3.49 -8.04
CA ALA A 113 -18.15 3.24 -6.59
C ALA A 113 -17.92 4.50 -5.72
N GLY A 114 -17.83 5.69 -6.31
CA GLY A 114 -17.58 6.96 -5.61
C GLY A 114 -16.10 7.35 -5.51
N GLY A 115 -15.25 6.71 -6.31
CA GLY A 115 -13.80 6.92 -6.34
C GLY A 115 -13.04 6.17 -5.24
N ALA A 116 -11.72 6.33 -5.25
CA ALA A 116 -10.83 5.73 -4.26
C ALA A 116 -9.90 6.77 -3.64
N GLU A 117 -9.47 6.49 -2.41
CA GLU A 117 -8.29 7.14 -1.85
C GLU A 117 -7.07 6.39 -2.38
N VAL A 118 -6.17 7.10 -3.07
CA VAL A 118 -4.98 6.52 -3.68
C VAL A 118 -3.77 7.02 -2.92
N LEU A 119 -3.09 6.11 -2.25
CA LEU A 119 -1.99 6.37 -1.33
C LEU A 119 -0.68 5.94 -1.97
N PHE A 120 0.16 6.91 -2.32
CA PHE A 120 1.49 6.65 -2.86
C PHE A 120 2.47 6.37 -1.72
N VAL A 121 3.00 5.14 -1.67
CA VAL A 121 3.96 4.70 -0.68
C VAL A 121 5.36 5.11 -1.10
N LEU A 122 5.89 6.13 -0.43
CA LEU A 122 7.25 6.60 -0.60
C LEU A 122 8.18 5.85 0.37
N ASN A 123 9.19 5.18 -0.16
CA ASN A 123 10.35 4.76 0.62
C ASN A 123 11.59 5.43 0.01
N PRO A 124 12.18 6.43 0.67
CA PRO A 124 13.36 7.16 0.15
C PRO A 124 14.63 6.30 0.12
N TYR A 125 14.61 5.11 0.71
CA TYR A 125 15.73 4.18 0.75
C TYR A 125 15.61 3.06 -0.29
N ARG A 126 14.99 3.37 -1.43
CA ARG A 126 14.91 2.44 -2.57
C ARG A 126 15.61 3.03 -3.79
N PRO A 127 16.32 2.21 -4.61
CA PRO A 127 17.23 2.71 -5.64
C PRO A 127 16.65 3.69 -6.66
N LEU A 128 15.34 3.58 -6.96
CA LEU A 128 14.66 4.42 -7.94
C LEU A 128 14.19 5.77 -7.37
N VAL A 129 14.23 5.95 -6.05
CA VAL A 129 13.87 7.19 -5.37
C VAL A 129 15.17 7.81 -4.86
N ARG A 130 15.76 8.70 -5.66
CA ARG A 130 17.01 9.39 -5.31
C ARG A 130 16.76 10.76 -4.70
N ASP A 131 15.64 11.37 -5.08
CA ASP A 131 15.22 12.72 -4.71
C ASP A 131 13.70 12.86 -4.91
N ALA A 132 13.14 14.02 -4.54
CA ALA A 132 11.72 14.30 -4.69
C ALA A 132 11.26 14.29 -6.16
N GLN A 133 12.12 14.67 -7.11
CA GLN A 133 11.77 14.71 -8.53
C GLN A 133 11.62 13.30 -9.11
N SER A 134 12.58 12.41 -8.85
CA SER A 134 12.50 11.00 -9.27
C SER A 134 11.31 10.28 -8.64
N ALA A 135 10.96 10.58 -7.38
CA ALA A 135 9.74 10.08 -6.77
C ALA A 135 8.47 10.60 -7.46
N HIS A 136 8.46 11.89 -7.84
CA HIS A 136 7.35 12.50 -8.56
C HIS A 136 7.17 11.92 -9.97
N ASP A 137 8.27 11.71 -10.69
CA ASP A 137 8.24 11.11 -12.04
C ASP A 137 7.70 9.68 -11.98
N LEU A 138 8.13 8.89 -10.99
CA LEU A 138 7.59 7.55 -10.75
C LEU A 138 6.10 7.58 -10.39
N MET A 139 5.68 8.50 -9.51
CA MET A 139 4.27 8.68 -9.18
C MET A 139 3.45 8.97 -10.44
N ARG A 140 3.94 9.85 -11.32
CA ARG A 140 3.28 10.16 -12.59
C ARG A 140 3.14 8.96 -13.50
N GLU A 141 4.20 8.16 -13.67
CA GLU A 141 4.16 6.94 -14.47
C GLU A 141 3.06 5.97 -13.97
N ILE A 142 3.00 5.75 -12.66
CA ILE A 142 1.97 4.90 -12.05
C ILE A 142 0.56 5.46 -12.28
N GLN A 143 0.36 6.77 -12.14
CA GLN A 143 -0.94 7.41 -12.39
C GLN A 143 -1.36 7.29 -13.87
N GLU A 144 -0.40 7.46 -14.79
CA GLU A 144 -0.64 7.37 -16.24
C GLU A 144 -1.06 5.94 -16.63
N GLN A 145 -0.39 4.92 -16.08
CA GLN A 145 -0.69 3.51 -16.36
C GLN A 145 -1.96 3.00 -15.66
N SER A 146 -2.22 3.45 -14.43
CA SER A 146 -3.39 3.02 -13.65
C SER A 146 -4.64 3.85 -13.89
N HIS A 147 -4.52 5.01 -14.55
CA HIS A 147 -5.58 6.01 -14.67
C HIS A 147 -6.15 6.49 -13.31
N LEU A 148 -5.37 6.35 -12.23
CA LEU A 148 -5.77 6.71 -10.88
C LEU A 148 -4.86 7.80 -10.34
N PRO A 149 -5.34 9.05 -10.16
CA PRO A 149 -4.56 10.10 -9.55
C PRO A 149 -4.34 9.80 -8.05
N CYS A 150 -3.10 9.95 -7.60
CA CYS A 150 -2.74 9.86 -6.20
C CYS A 150 -3.43 10.98 -5.41
N THR A 151 -3.90 10.66 -4.21
CA THR A 151 -4.61 11.60 -3.33
C THR A 151 -3.81 11.96 -2.09
N ALA A 152 -2.84 11.13 -1.71
CA ALA A 152 -1.93 11.40 -0.60
C ALA A 152 -0.66 10.54 -0.69
N ILE A 153 0.31 10.89 0.16
CA ILE A 153 1.61 10.20 0.29
C ILE A 153 1.68 9.52 1.66
N ILE A 154 2.25 8.32 1.67
CA ILE A 154 2.68 7.61 2.88
C ILE A 154 4.20 7.67 2.98
N ASN A 155 4.71 8.11 4.13
CA ASN A 155 6.13 7.98 4.46
C ASN A 155 6.40 6.56 4.99
N ASN A 156 7.04 5.72 4.18
CA ASN A 156 7.52 4.40 4.60
C ASN A 156 9.05 4.32 4.55
N ALA A 157 9.72 5.24 5.25
CA ALA A 157 11.16 5.26 5.47
C ALA A 157 11.66 4.06 6.30
N ASN A 158 11.54 2.88 5.70
CA ASN A 158 11.73 1.58 6.33
C ASN A 158 12.92 0.84 5.68
N LEU A 159 13.90 0.50 6.52
CA LEU A 159 15.12 -0.26 6.24
C LEU A 159 15.10 -1.66 6.91
N GLY A 160 13.91 -2.14 7.30
CA GLY A 160 13.76 -3.36 8.09
C GLY A 160 14.26 -3.16 9.52
N ALA A 161 15.05 -4.11 10.03
CA ALA A 161 15.60 -4.07 11.38
C ALA A 161 16.52 -2.87 11.65
N GLU A 162 17.05 -2.21 10.60
CA GLU A 162 17.89 -1.02 10.70
C GLU A 162 17.09 0.29 10.75
N THR A 163 15.76 0.22 10.69
CA THR A 163 14.90 1.41 10.79
C THR A 163 15.07 2.05 12.15
N LYS A 164 15.24 3.38 12.16
CA LYS A 164 15.46 4.20 13.35
C LYS A 164 14.59 5.44 13.25
N LYS A 165 14.40 6.13 14.37
CA LYS A 165 13.67 7.40 14.44
C LYS A 165 14.18 8.42 13.42
N GLU A 166 15.49 8.57 13.26
CA GLU A 166 16.10 9.53 12.34
C GLU A 166 15.74 9.21 10.88
N HIS A 167 15.56 7.93 10.55
CA HIS A 167 15.14 7.50 9.24
C HIS A 167 13.70 7.95 8.94
N LEU A 168 12.79 7.79 9.90
CA LEU A 168 11.40 8.26 9.77
C LEU A 168 11.33 9.78 9.58
N MET A 169 12.15 10.54 10.31
CA MET A 169 12.22 12.00 10.19
C MET A 169 12.79 12.45 8.84
N ALA A 170 13.85 11.80 8.36
CA ALA A 170 14.39 12.07 7.03
C ALA A 170 13.37 11.72 5.92
N GLY A 171 12.64 10.62 6.10
CA GLY A 171 11.52 10.24 5.23
C GLY A 171 10.38 11.23 5.23
N ASP A 172 10.06 11.82 6.38
CA ASP A 172 9.02 12.84 6.51
C ASP A 172 9.39 14.10 5.74
N ALA A 173 10.65 14.53 5.82
CA ALA A 173 11.17 15.62 5.01
C ALA A 173 11.05 15.33 3.50
N ALA A 174 11.49 14.14 3.07
CA ALA A 174 11.38 13.73 1.67
C ALA A 174 9.92 13.64 1.18
N ALA A 175 9.02 13.10 1.99
CA ALA A 175 7.60 13.01 1.70
C ALA A 175 6.95 14.40 1.58
N LYS A 176 7.35 15.35 2.42
CA LYS A 176 6.91 16.75 2.34
C LYS A 176 7.42 17.44 1.08
N GLU A 177 8.64 17.19 0.66
CA GLU A 177 9.19 17.73 -0.59
C GLU A 177 8.42 17.19 -1.80
N LEU A 178 8.20 15.87 -1.86
CA LEU A 178 7.35 15.26 -2.88
C LEU A 178 5.93 15.83 -2.85
N GLY A 179 5.35 15.99 -1.65
CA GLY A 179 4.02 16.55 -1.47
C GLY A 179 3.90 17.98 -2.00
N LYS A 180 4.93 18.82 -1.85
CA LYS A 180 4.98 20.16 -2.44
C LYS A 180 4.99 20.10 -3.97
N LEU A 181 5.77 19.21 -4.57
CA LEU A 181 5.85 19.04 -6.03
C LEU A 181 4.53 18.53 -6.61
N ALA A 182 3.94 17.51 -5.97
CA ALA A 182 2.72 16.86 -6.42
C ALA A 182 1.43 17.61 -6.05
N GLY A 183 1.50 18.59 -5.13
CA GLY A 183 0.33 19.21 -4.52
C GLY A 183 -0.48 18.25 -3.64
N LEU A 184 0.17 17.27 -3.01
CA LEU A 184 -0.46 16.22 -2.22
C LEU A 184 -0.06 16.27 -0.74
N PRO A 185 -0.97 15.93 0.19
CA PRO A 185 -0.64 15.83 1.60
C PRO A 185 0.11 14.53 1.94
N VAL A 186 0.92 14.58 2.99
CA VAL A 186 1.42 13.38 3.69
C VAL A 186 0.40 13.01 4.76
N THR A 187 -0.23 11.84 4.63
CA THR A 187 -1.36 11.46 5.50
C THR A 187 -1.02 10.34 6.48
N HIS A 188 -0.03 9.52 6.16
CA HIS A 188 0.34 8.37 6.98
C HIS A 188 1.85 8.15 6.99
N PHE A 189 2.31 7.38 7.98
CA PHE A 189 3.66 6.84 7.99
C PHE A 189 3.69 5.41 8.55
N GLY A 190 4.58 4.57 8.05
CA GLY A 190 4.81 3.22 8.56
C GLY A 190 5.82 3.21 9.70
N ALA A 191 5.50 2.55 10.81
CA ALA A 191 6.44 2.38 11.92
C ALA A 191 6.09 1.15 12.77
N THR A 192 7.10 0.54 13.40
CA THR A 192 6.88 -0.51 14.40
C THR A 192 6.45 0.10 15.74
N LEU A 193 5.94 -0.74 16.65
CA LEU A 193 5.52 -0.28 17.97
C LEU A 193 6.67 0.32 18.78
N GLU A 194 7.87 -0.23 18.63
CA GLU A 194 9.10 0.27 19.26
C GLU A 194 9.38 1.69 18.80
N LEU A 195 9.40 1.93 17.49
CA LEU A 195 9.63 3.27 16.92
C LEU A 195 8.54 4.26 17.33
N LEU A 196 7.28 3.84 17.33
CA LEU A 196 6.17 4.71 17.78
C LEU A 196 6.31 5.17 19.23
N ARG A 197 6.91 4.35 20.11
CA ARG A 197 7.17 4.72 21.51
C ARG A 197 8.31 5.74 21.66
N GLU A 198 9.19 5.86 20.67
CA GLU A 198 10.28 6.84 20.66
C GLU A 198 9.86 8.20 20.07
N LEU A 199 8.73 8.26 19.37
CA LEU A 199 8.21 9.46 18.73
C LEU A 199 7.40 10.32 19.69
N MET A 200 7.62 11.63 19.63
CA MET A 200 6.73 12.61 20.22
C MET A 200 5.50 12.84 19.33
N PRO A 201 4.33 13.23 19.90
CA PRO A 201 3.16 13.57 19.10
C PRO A 201 3.47 14.64 18.03
N GLY A 202 3.18 14.34 16.77
CA GLY A 202 3.38 15.25 15.64
C GLY A 202 4.83 15.37 15.15
N GLU A 203 5.76 14.58 15.68
CA GLU A 203 7.17 14.59 15.25
C GLU A 203 7.36 14.07 13.81
N VAL A 204 6.48 13.16 13.38
CA VAL A 204 6.35 12.67 12.01
C VAL A 204 4.93 12.98 11.53
N SER A 205 4.79 13.40 10.27
CA SER A 205 3.50 13.85 9.73
C SER A 205 2.59 12.67 9.40
N GLY A 206 1.30 12.87 9.67
CA GLY A 206 0.26 11.89 9.36
C GLY A 206 0.01 10.91 10.50
N THR A 207 -0.89 9.97 10.23
CA THR A 207 -1.32 8.94 11.16
C THR A 207 -0.41 7.71 11.04
N PRO A 208 0.08 7.15 12.16
CA PRO A 208 0.89 5.94 12.10
C PRO A 208 0.08 4.74 11.61
N ILE A 209 0.70 3.95 10.73
CA ILE A 209 0.28 2.59 10.38
C ILE A 209 1.25 1.65 11.09
N LEU A 210 0.73 0.87 12.05
CA LEU A 210 1.53 -0.04 12.84
C LEU A 210 2.00 -1.23 11.99
N VAL A 211 3.29 -1.29 11.72
CA VAL A 211 3.93 -2.36 10.96
C VAL A 211 4.49 -3.39 11.94
N GLU A 212 3.97 -4.62 11.89
CA GLU A 212 4.38 -5.72 12.79
C GLU A 212 5.63 -6.46 12.30
N GLY A 213 6.23 -6.04 11.18
CA GLY A 213 7.30 -6.77 10.51
C GLY A 213 6.75 -8.04 9.89
N ILE A 214 6.68 -8.08 8.56
CA ILE A 214 6.41 -9.34 7.86
C ILE A 214 7.48 -10.36 8.28
N ASN A 215 7.04 -11.51 8.82
CA ASN A 215 7.86 -12.73 8.87
C ASN A 215 8.28 -13.03 7.43
N ARG A 216 9.44 -12.51 7.03
CA ARG A 216 10.07 -12.89 5.78
C ARG A 216 10.40 -14.37 5.91
N PRO A 217 10.07 -15.21 4.93
CA PRO A 217 10.57 -16.57 4.92
C PRO A 217 12.09 -16.52 5.16
N GLU A 218 12.63 -17.41 5.99
CA GLU A 218 14.05 -17.39 6.39
C GLU A 218 15.02 -17.39 5.19
N TRP A 219 14.58 -17.84 4.01
CA TRP A 219 15.34 -17.86 2.77
C TRP A 219 15.41 -16.51 2.01
N LEU A 220 14.74 -15.48 2.51
CA LEU A 220 14.67 -14.13 1.92
C LEU A 220 15.53 -13.11 2.69
N VAL A 221 16.37 -13.60 3.61
CA VAL A 221 17.35 -12.85 4.42
C VAL A 221 18.76 -13.20 3.96
#